data_AF-A0A1R3T6V1-F1
#
_entry.id   AF-A0A1R3T6V1-F1
#
_cell.length_a   1.000
_cell.length_b   1.000
_cell.length_c   1.000
_cell.angle_alpha   90.00
_cell.angle_beta   90.00
_cell.angle_gamma   90.00
#
_symmetry.space_group_name_H-M   'P 1'
#
loop_
_entity.id
_entity.type
_entity.pdbx_description
1 polymer ?
#
loop_
_entity_poly.entity_id
_entity_poly.type
_entity_poly.pdbx_seq_one_letter_code
_entity_poly.pdbx_strand_id
1 'polypeptide(L)'
;MDDYEKAVLEAHNAVLLSRGRIKELVENRKKIALEAMRTYDIFSHFTGDNEEQFDETLVPYFFLIKRIKENPDKTIKEIVGIEEMENIPAALAAFEEYDLMERYIAEGNTFNVQTSVGAFRHWQPTPLYYVTIKKVFENLKDAKKLLTFLVENKADPNMYAGDDSTPLLNACYDDKPVKLMQWLLELGASPNKQGVDQGLLWYPLSYCLLPEEGENGKERNPPSKETIRKARLLLKYGADPNKGLDDFPPLIHAIVTCDHTDIDLIRDLLERGANPNVLGDGHTLNPLLLSYDFDWFEAGQLLLLYGAEMDTVQKLLEKRNNRHIITLKATVTTWFPSGAGKDHTTSKNFPIAEIENGKHLSLDYFHITIQTVSGRHIEGTAFWQDQDSNAPYNAPLTFDCGGFILSPDNPEYNTNSLNVSYETYSKLSLSLQLADISLKEEAELGMTALIT
;
A
#
# COMPACT_ATOMS: atom_id res chain seq x y z
N MET A 1 -26.57 -37.98 -15.43
CA MET A 1 -25.90 -38.10 -14.14
C MET A 1 -25.46 -39.52 -13.93
N ASP A 2 -24.27 -39.83 -14.45
CA ASP A 2 -23.52 -40.98 -13.96
C ASP A 2 -23.02 -40.67 -12.52
N ASP A 3 -22.40 -41.66 -11.87
CA ASP A 3 -21.86 -41.49 -10.51
C ASP A 3 -20.78 -40.39 -10.42
N TYR A 4 -20.16 -40.03 -11.55
CA TYR A 4 -19.18 -38.95 -11.68
C TYR A 4 -19.84 -37.56 -11.63
N GLU A 5 -20.89 -37.31 -12.42
CA GLU A 5 -21.66 -36.07 -12.36
C GLU A 5 -22.32 -35.88 -10.98
N LYS A 6 -22.68 -36.97 -10.29
CA LYS A 6 -23.25 -36.93 -8.93
C LYS A 6 -22.23 -36.54 -7.87
N ALA A 7 -21.03 -37.13 -7.90
CA ALA A 7 -19.94 -36.77 -7.01
C ALA A 7 -19.46 -35.31 -7.23
N VAL A 8 -19.46 -34.85 -8.48
CA VAL A 8 -19.11 -33.47 -8.85
C VAL A 8 -20.17 -32.47 -8.41
N LEU A 9 -21.45 -32.79 -8.54
CA LEU A 9 -22.55 -31.96 -8.04
C LEU A 9 -22.55 -31.89 -6.51
N GLU A 10 -22.19 -32.98 -5.83
CA GLU A 10 -22.00 -33.01 -4.37
C GLU A 10 -20.78 -32.17 -3.94
N ALA A 11 -19.67 -32.21 -4.67
CA ALA A 11 -18.50 -31.36 -4.40
C ALA A 11 -18.78 -29.87 -4.66
N HIS A 12 -19.43 -29.54 -5.77
CA HIS A 12 -19.83 -28.17 -6.12
C HIS A 12 -20.84 -27.61 -5.11
N ASN A 13 -21.84 -28.40 -4.70
CA ASN A 13 -22.82 -28.00 -3.68
C ASN A 13 -22.19 -27.89 -2.29
N ALA A 14 -21.24 -28.75 -1.93
CA ALA A 14 -20.50 -28.66 -0.66
C ALA A 14 -19.66 -27.36 -0.57
N VAL A 15 -19.11 -26.89 -1.69
CA VAL A 15 -18.38 -25.61 -1.78
C VAL A 15 -19.32 -24.41 -1.66
N LEU A 16 -20.52 -24.47 -2.25
CA LEU A 16 -21.51 -23.39 -2.20
C LEU A 16 -22.28 -23.29 -0.86
N LEU A 17 -22.63 -24.42 -0.23
CA LEU A 17 -23.42 -24.48 1.02
C LEU A 17 -22.64 -24.05 2.27
N SER A 18 -21.32 -24.00 2.20
CA SER A 18 -20.42 -23.81 3.34
C SER A 18 -19.97 -22.36 3.52
N ARG A 19 -20.82 -21.39 3.12
CA ARG A 19 -20.67 -19.92 3.31
C ARG A 19 -20.58 -19.47 4.79
N GLY A 20 -20.29 -20.37 5.73
CA GLY A 20 -19.93 -20.06 7.11
C GLY A 20 -19.29 -21.25 7.84
N ARG A 21 -18.00 -21.11 8.20
CA ARG A 21 -17.23 -21.77 9.29
C ARG A 21 -16.20 -22.90 8.99
N ILE A 22 -15.06 -22.73 9.69
CA ILE A 22 -14.00 -23.64 10.21
C ILE A 22 -12.87 -24.11 9.26
N LYS A 23 -11.62 -23.81 9.67
CA LYS A 23 -10.32 -24.17 9.05
C LYS A 23 -10.18 -25.65 8.67
N GLU A 24 -10.69 -26.55 9.51
CA GLU A 24 -10.60 -28.01 9.31
C GLU A 24 -11.37 -28.51 8.06
N LEU A 25 -12.42 -27.78 7.65
CA LEU A 25 -13.13 -28.04 6.39
C LEU A 25 -12.34 -27.58 5.16
N VAL A 26 -11.47 -26.57 5.29
CA VAL A 26 -10.63 -26.07 4.18
C VAL A 26 -9.52 -27.08 3.86
N GLU A 27 -8.87 -27.63 4.87
CA GLU A 27 -7.85 -28.68 4.70
C GLU A 27 -8.44 -29.93 4.00
N ASN A 28 -9.65 -30.35 4.40
CA ASN A 28 -10.35 -31.45 3.76
C ASN A 28 -10.82 -31.12 2.32
N ARG A 29 -11.20 -29.87 2.02
CA ARG A 29 -11.51 -29.43 0.65
C ARG A 29 -10.30 -29.56 -0.26
N LYS A 30 -9.15 -29.04 0.19
CA LYS A 30 -7.89 -29.13 -0.54
C LYS A 30 -7.56 -30.59 -0.83
N LYS A 31 -7.64 -31.46 0.17
CA LYS A 31 -7.38 -32.89 -0.01
C LYS A 31 -8.30 -33.57 -1.04
N ILE A 32 -9.62 -33.33 -0.99
CA ILE A 32 -10.59 -33.91 -1.93
C ILE A 32 -10.38 -33.38 -3.36
N ALA A 33 -10.12 -32.08 -3.50
CA ALA A 33 -9.81 -31.47 -4.80
C ALA A 33 -8.52 -32.05 -5.40
N LEU A 34 -7.46 -32.17 -4.59
CA LEU A 34 -6.20 -32.76 -5.01
C LEU A 34 -6.36 -34.25 -5.38
N GLU A 35 -7.15 -35.03 -4.63
CA GLU A 35 -7.45 -36.44 -4.97
C GLU A 35 -8.22 -36.60 -6.29
N ALA A 36 -9.24 -35.77 -6.51
CA ALA A 36 -9.95 -35.74 -7.79
C ALA A 36 -8.98 -35.38 -8.93
N MET A 37 -8.10 -34.40 -8.75
CA MET A 37 -7.16 -33.97 -9.78
C MET A 37 -6.04 -34.96 -10.07
N ARG A 38 -5.54 -35.68 -9.06
CA ARG A 38 -4.58 -36.79 -9.24
C ARG A 38 -5.21 -37.94 -10.02
N THR A 39 -6.49 -38.18 -9.84
CA THR A 39 -7.23 -39.25 -10.54
C THR A 39 -7.45 -38.93 -12.02
N TYR A 40 -7.48 -37.64 -12.39
CA TYR A 40 -7.74 -37.17 -13.76
C TYR A 40 -6.51 -36.56 -14.46
N ASP A 41 -5.31 -36.73 -13.92
CA ASP A 41 -4.04 -36.20 -14.47
C ASP A 41 -4.05 -34.67 -14.73
N ILE A 42 -4.86 -33.95 -13.96
CA ILE A 42 -5.02 -32.48 -14.07
C ILE A 42 -3.79 -31.77 -13.47
N PHE A 43 -3.11 -32.46 -12.55
CA PHE A 43 -1.96 -31.98 -11.80
C PHE A 43 -0.74 -31.61 -12.66
N SER A 44 -0.44 -32.43 -13.67
CA SER A 44 0.73 -32.22 -14.55
C SER A 44 0.65 -30.93 -15.36
N HIS A 45 -0.56 -30.40 -15.58
CA HIS A 45 -0.79 -29.16 -16.30
C HIS A 45 -0.68 -27.89 -15.43
N PHE A 46 -0.80 -28.01 -14.11
CA PHE A 46 -1.04 -26.86 -13.22
C PHE A 46 0.10 -26.53 -12.27
N THR A 47 0.87 -27.50 -11.82
CA THR A 47 1.78 -27.28 -10.69
C THR A 47 3.23 -27.68 -10.93
N GLY A 48 3.57 -28.35 -12.03
CA GLY A 48 4.91 -28.88 -12.25
C GLY A 48 5.44 -29.59 -10.98
N ASP A 49 4.90 -30.75 -10.64
CA ASP A 49 5.20 -31.51 -9.42
C ASP A 49 5.00 -30.79 -8.06
N ASN A 50 4.60 -29.52 -8.01
CA ASN A 50 4.64 -28.72 -6.77
C ASN A 50 3.25 -28.36 -6.20
N GLU A 51 2.71 -29.23 -5.34
CA GLU A 51 1.34 -29.12 -4.77
C GLU A 51 1.08 -27.85 -3.94
N GLU A 52 2.12 -27.12 -3.51
CA GLU A 52 1.99 -25.86 -2.75
C GLU A 52 1.58 -24.66 -3.60
N GLN A 53 1.78 -24.70 -4.92
CA GLN A 53 1.46 -23.60 -5.84
C GLN A 53 0.01 -23.59 -6.35
N PHE A 54 -0.79 -24.58 -5.91
CA PHE A 54 -2.13 -24.80 -6.42
C PHE A 54 -3.16 -23.77 -5.93
N ASP A 55 -3.85 -23.11 -6.86
CA ASP A 55 -5.03 -22.28 -6.55
C ASP A 55 -6.30 -23.15 -6.64
N GLU A 56 -6.71 -23.69 -5.50
CA GLU A 56 -7.92 -24.50 -5.34
C GLU A 56 -9.21 -23.78 -5.74
N THR A 57 -9.19 -22.45 -5.84
CA THR A 57 -10.33 -21.68 -6.32
C THR A 57 -10.58 -21.86 -7.81
N LEU A 58 -9.60 -22.38 -8.57
CA LEU A 58 -9.70 -22.64 -10.01
C LEU A 58 -10.32 -24.00 -10.37
N VAL A 59 -10.44 -24.92 -9.41
CA VAL A 59 -11.00 -26.27 -9.61
C VAL A 59 -12.37 -26.25 -10.31
N PRO A 60 -13.36 -25.43 -9.88
CA PRO A 60 -14.67 -25.42 -10.52
C PRO A 60 -14.59 -25.03 -12.00
N TYR A 61 -13.67 -24.14 -12.35
CA TYR A 61 -13.52 -23.66 -13.71
C TYR A 61 -12.85 -24.67 -14.64
N PHE A 62 -11.96 -25.52 -14.14
CA PHE A 62 -11.44 -26.65 -14.92
C PHE A 62 -12.59 -27.52 -15.45
N PHE A 63 -13.56 -27.86 -14.58
CA PHE A 63 -14.71 -28.68 -14.97
C PHE A 63 -15.66 -27.94 -15.92
N LEU A 64 -15.86 -26.63 -15.73
CA LEU A 64 -16.62 -25.81 -16.67
C LEU A 64 -15.97 -25.82 -18.06
N ILE A 65 -14.66 -25.63 -18.14
CA ILE A 65 -13.88 -25.69 -19.38
C ILE A 65 -14.00 -27.06 -20.04
N LYS A 66 -13.84 -28.14 -19.27
CA LYS A 66 -14.04 -29.51 -19.77
C LYS A 66 -15.45 -29.69 -20.36
N ARG A 67 -16.48 -29.24 -19.66
CA ARG A 67 -17.87 -29.30 -20.14
C ARG A 67 -18.09 -28.49 -21.43
N ILE A 68 -17.43 -27.32 -21.55
CA ILE A 68 -17.44 -26.51 -22.78
C ILE A 68 -16.82 -27.28 -23.95
N LYS A 69 -15.70 -27.98 -23.71
CA LYS A 69 -15.02 -28.82 -24.73
C LYS A 69 -15.86 -30.02 -25.16
N GLU A 70 -16.56 -30.65 -24.23
CA GLU A 70 -17.41 -31.82 -24.50
C GLU A 70 -18.73 -31.47 -25.23
N ASN A 71 -19.10 -30.19 -25.29
CA ASN A 71 -20.32 -29.71 -25.94
C ASN A 71 -19.99 -28.65 -27.02
N PRO A 72 -19.33 -29.03 -28.13
CA PRO A 72 -18.93 -28.07 -29.18
C PRO A 72 -20.13 -27.47 -29.94
N ASP A 73 -21.27 -28.15 -29.99
CA ASP A 73 -22.44 -27.74 -30.79
C ASP A 73 -23.37 -26.73 -30.10
N LYS A 74 -23.10 -26.40 -28.83
CA LYS A 74 -23.89 -25.43 -28.04
C LYS A 74 -23.09 -24.14 -27.89
N THR A 75 -23.72 -23.03 -27.53
CA THR A 75 -22.98 -21.83 -27.10
C THR A 75 -22.39 -22.03 -25.70
N ILE A 76 -21.31 -21.32 -25.35
CA ILE A 76 -20.74 -21.33 -24.00
C ILE A 76 -21.81 -20.95 -22.98
N LYS A 77 -22.65 -19.95 -23.29
CA LYS A 77 -23.76 -19.51 -22.43
C LYS A 77 -24.80 -20.60 -22.15
N GLU A 78 -25.15 -21.41 -23.14
CA GLU A 78 -26.07 -22.55 -22.95
C GLU A 78 -25.47 -23.64 -22.07
N ILE A 79 -24.14 -23.79 -22.09
CA ILE A 79 -23.43 -24.80 -21.32
C ILE A 79 -23.26 -24.34 -19.86
N VAL A 80 -22.80 -23.10 -19.65
CA VAL A 80 -22.41 -22.61 -18.32
C VAL A 80 -23.52 -21.88 -17.57
N GLY A 81 -24.53 -21.38 -18.27
CA GLY A 81 -25.57 -20.55 -17.69
C GLY A 81 -25.14 -19.09 -17.55
N ILE A 82 -26.10 -18.19 -17.44
CA ILE A 82 -25.83 -16.74 -17.44
C ILE A 82 -25.03 -16.28 -16.21
N GLU A 83 -25.20 -16.97 -15.08
CA GLU A 83 -24.56 -16.65 -13.80
C GLU A 83 -23.04 -16.86 -13.81
N GLU A 84 -22.53 -17.72 -14.71
CA GLU A 84 -21.10 -18.06 -14.79
C GLU A 84 -20.35 -17.33 -15.91
N MET A 85 -21.08 -16.67 -16.82
CA MET A 85 -20.51 -16.08 -18.04
C MET A 85 -19.41 -15.04 -17.78
N GLU A 86 -19.51 -14.31 -16.68
CA GLU A 86 -18.55 -13.27 -16.28
C GLU A 86 -17.21 -13.85 -15.81
N ASN A 87 -17.18 -15.13 -15.44
CA ASN A 87 -15.99 -15.80 -14.88
C ASN A 87 -15.22 -16.59 -15.92
N ILE A 88 -15.92 -17.04 -16.97
CA ILE A 88 -15.35 -17.83 -18.05
C ILE A 88 -14.10 -17.20 -18.65
N PRO A 89 -14.05 -15.91 -19.04
CA PRO A 89 -12.90 -15.43 -19.77
C PRO A 89 -11.62 -15.37 -18.91
N ALA A 90 -11.73 -15.06 -17.61
CA ALA A 90 -10.59 -15.11 -16.69
C ALA A 90 -10.11 -16.54 -16.48
N ALA A 91 -11.03 -17.50 -16.37
CA ALA A 91 -10.68 -18.91 -16.34
C ALA A 91 -9.99 -19.35 -17.64
N LEU A 92 -10.57 -19.10 -18.81
CA LEU A 92 -9.96 -19.47 -20.09
C LEU A 92 -8.53 -18.91 -20.24
N ALA A 93 -8.29 -17.68 -19.79
CA ALA A 93 -6.96 -17.09 -19.72
C ALA A 93 -6.04 -17.85 -18.75
N ALA A 94 -6.50 -18.17 -17.54
CA ALA A 94 -5.76 -18.94 -16.54
C ALA A 94 -5.30 -20.33 -17.03
N PHE A 95 -6.12 -20.97 -17.87
CA PHE A 95 -5.85 -22.29 -18.45
C PHE A 95 -5.19 -22.22 -19.85
N GLU A 96 -4.85 -21.03 -20.36
CA GLU A 96 -4.30 -20.80 -21.71
C GLU A 96 -5.12 -21.46 -22.84
N GLU A 97 -6.45 -21.45 -22.71
CA GLU A 97 -7.39 -22.10 -23.63
C GLU A 97 -7.71 -21.21 -24.85
N TYR A 98 -6.72 -21.01 -25.72
CA TYR A 98 -6.83 -20.11 -26.88
C TYR A 98 -8.03 -20.40 -27.79
N ASP A 99 -8.25 -21.67 -28.18
CA ASP A 99 -9.36 -22.05 -29.07
C ASP A 99 -10.73 -21.71 -28.46
N LEU A 100 -10.87 -21.86 -27.14
CA LEU A 100 -12.10 -21.53 -26.43
C LEU A 100 -12.26 -20.02 -26.23
N MET A 101 -11.16 -19.28 -26.06
CA MET A 101 -11.18 -17.81 -26.04
C MET A 101 -11.61 -17.25 -27.41
N GLU A 102 -11.12 -17.83 -28.52
CA GLU A 102 -11.58 -17.47 -29.86
C GLU A 102 -13.07 -17.75 -30.05
N ARG A 103 -13.53 -18.93 -29.63
CA ARG A 103 -14.98 -19.26 -29.61
C ARG A 103 -15.78 -18.28 -28.76
N TYR A 104 -15.29 -17.93 -27.57
CA TYR A 104 -15.97 -16.99 -26.66
C TYR A 104 -16.19 -15.63 -27.33
N ILE A 105 -15.19 -15.09 -28.03
CA ILE A 105 -15.31 -13.85 -28.79
C ILE A 105 -16.20 -14.02 -30.04
N ALA A 106 -16.10 -15.16 -30.74
CA ALA A 106 -16.94 -15.44 -31.92
C ALA A 106 -18.44 -15.52 -31.57
N GLU A 107 -18.77 -15.94 -30.35
CA GLU A 107 -20.14 -15.91 -29.80
C GLU A 107 -20.61 -14.49 -29.41
N GLY A 108 -19.77 -13.46 -29.62
CA GLY A 108 -20.10 -12.05 -29.39
C GLY A 108 -19.83 -11.55 -27.97
N ASN A 109 -19.08 -12.31 -27.16
CA ASN A 109 -18.72 -11.90 -25.81
C ASN A 109 -17.47 -10.99 -25.80
N THR A 110 -17.12 -10.42 -24.64
CA THR A 110 -15.99 -9.49 -24.47
C THR A 110 -15.09 -9.89 -23.31
N PHE A 111 -13.79 -9.61 -23.43
CA PHE A 111 -12.83 -9.74 -22.32
C PHE A 111 -12.90 -8.57 -21.32
N ASN A 112 -13.66 -7.51 -21.61
CA ASN A 112 -13.83 -6.37 -20.71
C ASN A 112 -14.95 -6.62 -19.70
N VAL A 113 -14.83 -7.72 -18.95
CA VAL A 113 -15.76 -8.12 -17.90
C VAL A 113 -15.01 -8.32 -16.60
N GLN A 114 -15.62 -7.90 -15.49
CA GLN A 114 -15.15 -8.18 -14.14
C GLN A 114 -15.84 -9.45 -13.64
N THR A 115 -15.06 -10.34 -13.02
CA THR A 115 -15.62 -11.57 -12.42
C THR A 115 -16.51 -11.26 -11.21
N SER A 116 -17.52 -12.09 -10.93
CA SER A 116 -18.58 -11.78 -9.95
C SER A 116 -18.76 -12.79 -8.81
N VAL A 117 -18.00 -13.89 -8.79
CA VAL A 117 -18.16 -14.98 -7.80
C VAL A 117 -17.26 -14.88 -6.59
N GLY A 118 -17.63 -15.67 -5.57
CA GLY A 118 -17.03 -15.72 -4.24
C GLY A 118 -15.50 -15.86 -4.19
N ALA A 119 -14.88 -16.59 -5.12
CA ALA A 119 -13.41 -16.74 -5.20
C ALA A 119 -12.70 -15.41 -5.51
N PHE A 120 -13.36 -14.55 -6.28
CA PHE A 120 -12.83 -13.29 -6.80
C PHE A 120 -13.49 -12.05 -6.17
N ARG A 121 -14.36 -12.24 -5.16
CA ARG A 121 -15.35 -11.24 -4.73
C ARG A 121 -14.79 -9.88 -4.33
N HIS A 122 -13.58 -9.85 -3.77
CA HIS A 122 -12.94 -8.63 -3.27
C HIS A 122 -12.18 -7.82 -4.33
N TRP A 123 -11.87 -8.43 -5.48
CA TRP A 123 -10.88 -7.95 -6.42
C TRP A 123 -11.38 -8.03 -7.87
N GLN A 124 -12.45 -8.79 -8.14
CA GLN A 124 -13.22 -8.84 -9.39
C GLN A 124 -12.37 -8.57 -10.66
N PRO A 125 -11.29 -9.34 -10.87
CA PRO A 125 -10.33 -9.06 -11.93
C PRO A 125 -10.98 -9.22 -13.30
N THR A 126 -10.45 -8.47 -14.27
CA THR A 126 -10.63 -8.79 -15.69
C THR A 126 -9.70 -9.94 -16.09
N PRO A 127 -9.92 -10.63 -17.22
CA PRO A 127 -8.99 -11.66 -17.71
C PRO A 127 -7.56 -11.14 -17.85
N LEU A 128 -7.39 -9.91 -18.33
CA LEU A 128 -6.08 -9.28 -18.47
C LEU A 128 -5.45 -8.96 -17.11
N TYR A 129 -6.21 -8.40 -16.17
CA TYR A 129 -5.74 -8.18 -14.80
C TYR A 129 -5.35 -9.50 -14.13
N TYR A 130 -6.15 -10.56 -14.31
CA TYR A 130 -5.94 -11.87 -13.70
C TYR A 130 -4.57 -12.45 -14.05
N VAL A 131 -4.13 -12.29 -15.30
CA VAL A 131 -2.80 -12.71 -15.77
C VAL A 131 -1.65 -12.01 -15.02
N THR A 132 -1.87 -10.83 -14.46
CA THR A 132 -0.85 -10.08 -13.71
C THR A 132 -0.66 -10.57 -12.27
N ILE A 133 -1.56 -11.41 -11.75
CA ILE A 133 -1.44 -12.00 -10.42
C ILE A 133 -0.22 -12.90 -10.39
N LYS A 134 0.64 -12.77 -9.36
CA LYS A 134 1.92 -13.46 -9.27
C LYS A 134 1.80 -14.97 -9.52
N LYS A 135 0.91 -15.63 -8.77
CA LYS A 135 0.68 -17.08 -8.88
C LYS A 135 0.21 -17.51 -10.28
N VAL A 136 -0.57 -16.68 -10.95
CA VAL A 136 -1.04 -16.96 -12.32
C VAL A 136 0.13 -16.76 -13.28
N PHE A 137 0.75 -15.59 -13.23
CA PHE A 137 1.87 -15.20 -14.10
C PHE A 137 3.04 -16.20 -14.07
N GLU A 138 3.40 -16.70 -12.88
CA GLU A 138 4.50 -17.65 -12.70
C GLU A 138 4.20 -19.05 -13.27
N ASN A 139 2.92 -19.41 -13.41
CA ASN A 139 2.48 -20.74 -13.88
C ASN A 139 2.12 -20.77 -15.37
N LEU A 140 2.05 -19.62 -16.05
CA LEU A 140 1.75 -19.56 -17.49
C LEU A 140 2.93 -20.05 -18.33
N LYS A 141 2.66 -20.83 -19.38
CA LYS A 141 3.68 -21.28 -20.33
C LYS A 141 4.24 -20.11 -21.14
N ASP A 142 3.36 -19.21 -21.60
CA ASP A 142 3.76 -17.99 -22.31
C ASP A 142 2.84 -16.81 -21.96
N ALA A 143 3.15 -16.15 -20.84
CA ALA A 143 2.40 -14.99 -20.37
C ALA A 143 2.39 -13.82 -21.37
N LYS A 144 3.48 -13.62 -22.14
CA LYS A 144 3.53 -12.53 -23.13
C LYS A 144 2.56 -12.80 -24.27
N LYS A 145 2.52 -14.04 -24.78
CA LYS A 145 1.57 -14.44 -25.81
C LYS A 145 0.13 -14.27 -25.34
N LEU A 146 -0.18 -14.68 -24.11
CA LEU A 146 -1.53 -14.55 -23.57
C LEU A 146 -1.97 -13.08 -23.44
N LEU A 147 -1.12 -12.22 -22.86
CA LEU A 147 -1.40 -10.79 -22.77
C LEU A 147 -1.61 -10.15 -24.15
N THR A 148 -0.76 -10.51 -25.11
CA THR A 148 -0.87 -10.01 -26.50
C THR A 148 -2.19 -10.45 -27.13
N PHE A 149 -2.52 -11.74 -27.02
CA PHE A 149 -3.77 -12.29 -27.54
C PHE A 149 -5.00 -11.60 -26.96
N LEU A 150 -5.05 -11.36 -25.65
CA LEU A 150 -6.17 -10.68 -25.00
C LEU A 150 -6.35 -9.26 -25.55
N VAL A 151 -5.27 -8.49 -25.68
CA VAL A 151 -5.31 -7.10 -26.17
C VAL A 151 -5.63 -7.03 -27.67
N GLU A 152 -5.07 -7.91 -28.50
CA GLU A 152 -5.43 -8.04 -29.93
C GLU A 152 -6.92 -8.37 -30.12
N ASN A 153 -7.50 -9.08 -29.16
CA ASN A 153 -8.93 -9.37 -29.07
C ASN A 153 -9.71 -8.36 -28.19
N LYS A 154 -9.22 -7.11 -28.12
CA LYS A 154 -9.90 -5.93 -27.55
C LYS A 154 -10.09 -5.95 -26.02
N ALA A 155 -9.32 -6.74 -25.27
CA ALA A 155 -9.20 -6.52 -23.83
C ALA A 155 -8.55 -5.14 -23.58
N ASP A 156 -9.15 -4.33 -22.71
CA ASP A 156 -8.64 -3.01 -22.34
C ASP A 156 -7.56 -3.17 -21.25
N PRO A 157 -6.29 -2.82 -21.53
CA PRO A 157 -5.21 -2.92 -20.56
C PRO A 157 -5.32 -1.89 -19.41
N ASN A 158 -6.28 -0.96 -19.48
CA ASN A 158 -6.53 0.08 -18.48
C ASN A 158 -7.80 -0.13 -17.66
N MET A 159 -8.51 -1.24 -17.88
CA MET A 159 -9.73 -1.54 -17.15
C MET A 159 -9.43 -1.85 -15.69
N TYR A 160 -10.23 -1.27 -14.79
CA TYR A 160 -10.10 -1.51 -13.36
C TYR A 160 -10.54 -2.93 -12.99
N ALA A 161 -9.83 -3.50 -12.04
CA ALA A 161 -10.32 -4.60 -11.21
C ALA A 161 -11.33 -4.05 -10.16
N GLY A 162 -11.95 -4.93 -9.37
CA GLY A 162 -12.92 -4.56 -8.35
C GLY A 162 -12.35 -3.81 -7.15
N ASP A 163 -11.03 -3.80 -7.00
CA ASP A 163 -10.26 -3.02 -6.03
C ASP A 163 -9.78 -1.67 -6.60
N ASP A 164 -10.36 -1.23 -7.72
CA ASP A 164 -9.95 -0.01 -8.46
C ASP A 164 -8.49 0.00 -8.93
N SER A 165 -7.80 -1.15 -8.92
CA SER A 165 -6.44 -1.27 -9.47
C SER A 165 -6.45 -1.56 -10.97
N THR A 166 -5.43 -1.08 -11.67
CA THR A 166 -5.19 -1.43 -13.08
C THR A 166 -4.18 -2.57 -13.18
N PRO A 167 -4.15 -3.31 -14.30
CA PRO A 167 -3.11 -4.30 -14.57
C PRO A 167 -1.69 -3.74 -14.41
N LEU A 168 -1.47 -2.49 -14.83
CA LEU A 168 -0.19 -1.81 -14.69
C LEU A 168 0.14 -1.45 -13.23
N LEU A 169 -0.86 -1.00 -12.45
CA LEU A 169 -0.67 -0.71 -11.03
C LEU A 169 -0.31 -1.98 -10.27
N ASN A 170 -0.97 -3.11 -10.55
CA ASN A 170 -0.60 -4.40 -9.96
C ASN A 170 0.81 -4.86 -10.37
N ALA A 171 1.28 -4.50 -11.58
CA ALA A 171 2.66 -4.77 -11.99
C ALA A 171 3.71 -3.88 -11.29
N CYS A 172 3.30 -2.85 -10.54
CA CYS A 172 4.19 -1.98 -9.77
C CYS A 172 4.69 -2.61 -8.47
N TYR A 173 3.96 -3.58 -7.90
CA TYR A 173 4.40 -4.29 -6.69
C TYR A 173 5.78 -4.91 -6.87
N ASP A 174 6.62 -4.84 -5.84
CA ASP A 174 8.01 -5.30 -5.88
C ASP A 174 8.15 -6.76 -6.35
N ASP A 175 7.26 -7.64 -5.88
CA ASP A 175 7.22 -9.06 -6.18
C ASP A 175 6.88 -9.42 -7.64
N LYS A 176 6.53 -8.44 -8.47
CA LYS A 176 6.29 -8.60 -9.92
C LYS A 176 7.55 -8.27 -10.73
N PRO A 177 7.86 -9.02 -11.79
CA PRO A 177 9.06 -8.75 -12.58
C PRO A 177 8.89 -7.52 -13.49
N VAL A 178 9.94 -6.71 -13.67
CA VAL A 178 9.93 -5.52 -14.57
C VAL A 178 9.42 -5.85 -15.99
N LYS A 179 9.69 -7.06 -16.50
CA LYS A 179 9.23 -7.48 -17.85
C LYS A 179 7.70 -7.47 -18.00
N LEU A 180 6.95 -7.78 -16.94
CA LEU A 180 5.49 -7.75 -16.97
C LEU A 180 5.00 -6.32 -17.19
N MET A 181 5.54 -5.37 -16.42
CA MET A 181 5.26 -3.95 -16.59
C MET A 181 5.63 -3.48 -18.00
N GLN A 182 6.78 -3.88 -18.52
CA GLN A 182 7.20 -3.55 -19.88
C GLN A 182 6.19 -4.04 -20.92
N TRP A 183 5.72 -5.29 -20.83
CA TRP A 183 4.75 -5.83 -21.79
C TRP A 183 3.40 -5.12 -21.70
N LEU A 184 2.92 -4.81 -20.50
CA LEU A 184 1.68 -4.05 -20.33
C LEU A 184 1.77 -2.66 -20.99
N LEU A 185 2.90 -1.96 -20.82
CA LEU A 185 3.16 -0.67 -21.45
C LEU A 185 3.25 -0.80 -22.98
N GLU A 186 3.94 -1.82 -23.50
CA GLU A 186 3.99 -2.15 -24.94
C GLU A 186 2.60 -2.41 -25.53
N LEU A 187 1.69 -2.97 -24.72
CA LEU A 187 0.32 -3.29 -25.09
C LEU A 187 -0.69 -2.15 -24.84
N GLY A 188 -0.23 -0.95 -24.47
CA GLY A 188 -1.07 0.24 -24.36
C GLY A 188 -1.67 0.50 -22.97
N ALA A 189 -1.14 -0.14 -21.91
CA ALA A 189 -1.42 0.31 -20.56
C ALA A 189 -0.86 1.73 -20.34
N SER A 190 -1.68 2.61 -19.77
CA SER A 190 -1.33 4.01 -19.55
C SER A 190 -0.51 4.16 -18.26
N PRO A 191 0.71 4.72 -18.33
CA PRO A 191 1.52 4.98 -17.14
C PRO A 191 0.95 6.05 -16.20
N ASN A 192 -0.12 6.73 -16.64
CA ASN A 192 -0.79 7.81 -15.92
C ASN A 192 -2.20 7.44 -15.45
N LYS A 193 -2.63 6.18 -15.62
CA LYS A 193 -3.94 5.72 -15.15
C LYS A 193 -3.82 5.36 -13.68
N GLN A 194 -4.40 6.20 -12.82
CA GLN A 194 -4.41 5.99 -11.38
C GLN A 194 -5.43 4.92 -10.96
N GLY A 195 -5.10 4.18 -9.90
CA GLY A 195 -6.07 3.38 -9.13
C GLY A 195 -6.47 4.07 -7.82
N VAL A 196 -7.36 3.45 -7.06
CA VAL A 196 -7.78 3.93 -5.74
C VAL A 196 -7.44 2.87 -4.70
N ASP A 197 -6.73 3.27 -3.64
CA ASP A 197 -6.52 2.40 -2.47
C ASP A 197 -6.71 3.22 -1.20
N GLN A 198 -7.52 2.72 -0.26
CA GLN A 198 -7.87 3.40 0.99
C GLN A 198 -8.40 4.84 0.81
N GLY A 199 -9.04 5.12 -0.32
CA GLY A 199 -9.55 6.45 -0.67
C GLY A 199 -8.50 7.41 -1.24
N LEU A 200 -7.27 6.94 -1.44
CA LEU A 200 -6.17 7.70 -2.03
C LEU A 200 -5.99 7.35 -3.51
N LEU A 201 -5.61 8.34 -4.32
CA LEU A 201 -5.34 8.15 -5.75
C LEU A 201 -3.86 7.79 -5.96
N TRP A 202 -3.62 6.59 -6.48
CA TRP A 202 -2.27 6.08 -6.72
C TRP A 202 -1.93 6.05 -8.19
N TYR A 203 -0.93 6.85 -8.58
CA TYR A 203 -0.32 6.78 -9.90
C TYR A 203 0.77 5.70 -9.93
N PRO A 204 0.95 4.96 -11.03
CA PRO A 204 1.98 3.91 -11.13
C PRO A 204 3.38 4.38 -10.72
N LEU A 205 3.78 5.59 -11.14
CA LEU A 205 5.10 6.14 -10.84
C LEU A 205 5.29 6.39 -9.35
N SER A 206 4.33 7.04 -8.67
CA SER A 206 4.43 7.29 -7.23
C SER A 206 4.29 6.01 -6.41
N TYR A 207 3.48 5.06 -6.88
CA TYR A 207 3.30 3.77 -6.20
C TYR A 207 4.61 2.96 -6.17
N CYS A 208 5.40 2.97 -7.24
CA CYS A 208 6.74 2.39 -7.22
C CYS A 208 7.69 3.07 -6.23
N LEU A 209 7.44 4.28 -5.76
CA LEU A 209 8.39 4.95 -4.86
C LEU A 209 8.09 4.68 -3.38
N LEU A 210 6.98 3.97 -3.09
CA LEU A 210 6.61 3.57 -1.74
C LEU A 210 7.75 2.80 -1.05
N PRO A 211 8.07 3.14 0.21
CA PRO A 211 9.07 2.39 0.95
C PRO A 211 8.57 0.98 1.23
N GLU A 212 9.50 0.03 1.30
CA GLU A 212 9.19 -1.35 1.65
C GLU A 212 8.98 -1.48 3.16
N GLU A 213 7.98 -2.27 3.57
CA GLU A 213 7.83 -2.66 4.97
C GLU A 213 9.00 -3.57 5.35
N GLY A 214 9.81 -3.14 6.32
CA GLY A 214 10.90 -3.96 6.87
C GLY A 214 10.38 -5.19 7.60
N GLU A 215 11.28 -6.16 7.87
CA GLU A 215 10.94 -7.49 8.43
C GLU A 215 10.08 -7.45 9.72
N ASN A 216 10.15 -6.35 10.47
CA ASN A 216 9.47 -6.17 11.75
C ASN A 216 8.30 -5.18 11.70
N GLY A 217 7.92 -4.67 10.51
CA GLY A 217 6.82 -3.71 10.31
C GLY A 217 7.02 -2.33 10.94
N LYS A 218 8.20 -2.06 11.50
CA LYS A 218 8.55 -0.79 12.17
C LYS A 218 9.55 0.06 11.40
N GLU A 219 10.33 -0.56 10.51
CA GLU A 219 11.33 0.09 9.68
C GLU A 219 10.80 0.21 8.25
N ARG A 220 11.05 1.36 7.61
CA ARG A 220 10.72 1.60 6.21
C ARG A 220 12.03 1.56 5.43
N ASN A 221 12.19 0.57 4.56
CA ASN A 221 13.35 0.45 3.70
C ASN A 221 13.17 1.28 2.43
N PRO A 222 14.26 1.81 1.84
CA PRO A 222 14.18 2.43 0.53
C PRO A 222 13.66 1.43 -0.52
N PRO A 223 13.00 1.89 -1.60
CA PRO A 223 12.52 1.01 -2.65
C PRO A 223 13.65 0.13 -3.22
N SER A 224 13.37 -1.15 -3.50
CA SER A 224 14.37 -2.02 -4.11
C SER A 224 14.89 -1.47 -5.44
N LYS A 225 16.08 -1.92 -5.86
CA LYS A 225 16.62 -1.61 -7.19
C LYS A 225 15.70 -2.09 -8.33
N GLU A 226 14.92 -3.15 -8.13
CA GLU A 226 13.94 -3.60 -9.13
C GLU A 226 12.78 -2.60 -9.24
N THR A 227 12.32 -2.09 -8.12
CA THR A 227 11.27 -1.08 -8.05
C THR A 227 11.73 0.28 -8.60
N ILE A 228 12.99 0.68 -8.38
CA ILE A 228 13.60 1.86 -9.05
C ILE A 228 13.64 1.65 -10.57
N ARG A 229 13.96 0.45 -11.07
CA ARG A 229 13.91 0.15 -12.52
C ARG A 229 12.49 0.27 -13.08
N LYS A 230 11.46 -0.16 -12.34
CA LYS A 230 10.06 0.04 -12.71
C LYS A 230 9.71 1.52 -12.82
N ALA A 231 10.08 2.34 -11.84
CA ALA A 231 9.87 3.78 -11.89
C ALA A 231 10.51 4.43 -13.13
N ARG A 232 11.78 4.10 -13.42
CA ARG A 232 12.49 4.59 -14.62
C ARG A 232 11.86 4.09 -15.92
N LEU A 233 11.30 2.88 -15.93
CA LEU A 233 10.56 2.34 -17.07
C LEU A 233 9.25 3.10 -17.31
N LEU A 234 8.47 3.36 -16.26
CA LEU A 234 7.24 4.15 -16.34
C LEU A 234 7.53 5.55 -16.89
N LEU A 235 8.58 6.18 -16.38
CA LEU A 235 9.10 7.44 -16.90
C LEU A 235 9.38 7.32 -18.39
N LYS A 236 10.15 6.32 -18.85
CA LYS A 236 10.43 6.06 -20.28
C LYS A 236 9.18 5.99 -21.15
N TYR A 237 8.08 5.46 -20.64
CA TYR A 237 6.80 5.35 -21.35
C TYR A 237 5.88 6.57 -21.19
N GLY A 238 6.34 7.66 -20.56
CA GLY A 238 5.60 8.92 -20.47
C GLY A 238 4.76 9.08 -19.21
N ALA A 239 5.13 8.42 -18.11
CA ALA A 239 4.60 8.79 -16.79
C ALA A 239 4.86 10.28 -16.53
N ASP A 240 3.83 10.98 -16.06
CA ASP A 240 3.89 12.38 -15.68
C ASP A 240 4.60 12.50 -14.32
N PRO A 241 5.78 13.13 -14.25
CA PRO A 241 6.56 13.19 -13.02
C PRO A 241 5.95 14.13 -11.97
N ASN A 242 4.86 14.84 -12.29
CA ASN A 242 4.14 15.73 -11.38
C ASN A 242 2.83 15.12 -10.87
N LYS A 243 2.42 13.93 -11.36
CA LYS A 243 1.23 13.23 -10.86
C LYS A 243 1.62 12.20 -9.81
N GLY A 244 1.33 12.53 -8.56
CA GLY A 244 1.52 11.64 -7.41
C GLY A 244 0.32 11.65 -6.49
N LEU A 245 0.59 11.36 -5.22
CA LEU A 245 -0.40 11.38 -4.16
C LEU A 245 -0.60 12.82 -3.69
N ASP A 246 -1.65 13.50 -4.16
CA ASP A 246 -1.98 14.89 -3.80
C ASP A 246 -0.74 15.82 -3.79
N ASP A 247 -0.36 16.30 -2.60
CA ASP A 247 0.78 17.22 -2.35
C ASP A 247 2.15 16.53 -2.32
N PHE A 248 2.21 15.25 -2.68
CA PHE A 248 3.39 14.39 -2.63
C PHE A 248 3.71 13.82 -4.03
N PRO A 249 4.22 14.67 -4.95
CA PRO A 249 4.59 14.24 -6.30
C PRO A 249 5.81 13.30 -6.29
N PRO A 250 6.03 12.55 -7.38
CA PRO A 250 7.16 11.61 -7.52
C PRO A 250 8.53 12.18 -7.12
N LEU A 251 8.82 13.45 -7.42
CA LEU A 251 10.10 14.08 -7.04
C LEU A 251 10.27 14.20 -5.52
N ILE A 252 9.22 14.63 -4.80
CA ILE A 252 9.23 14.67 -3.34
C ILE A 252 9.36 13.24 -2.80
N HIS A 253 8.59 12.31 -3.36
CA HIS A 253 8.60 10.91 -2.93
C HIS A 253 10.00 10.29 -3.05
N ALA A 254 10.67 10.48 -4.18
CA ALA A 254 12.01 9.94 -4.40
C ALA A 254 13.06 10.53 -3.45
N ILE A 255 13.01 11.83 -3.14
CA ILE A 255 13.95 12.45 -2.19
C ILE A 255 13.77 11.89 -0.77
N VAL A 256 12.51 11.65 -0.37
CA VAL A 256 12.18 11.18 0.98
C VAL A 256 12.44 9.68 1.17
N THR A 257 12.27 8.87 0.13
CA THR A 257 12.28 7.41 0.28
C THR A 257 13.44 6.69 -0.38
N CYS A 258 14.13 7.29 -1.34
CA CYS A 258 15.24 6.62 -2.03
C CYS A 258 16.58 6.80 -1.31
N ASP A 259 17.47 5.85 -1.52
CA ASP A 259 18.86 5.94 -1.09
C ASP A 259 19.64 6.93 -1.98
N HIS A 260 20.68 7.57 -1.46
CA HIS A 260 21.48 8.56 -2.20
C HIS A 260 22.11 7.98 -3.49
N THR A 261 22.29 6.66 -3.56
CA THR A 261 22.75 5.94 -4.76
C THR A 261 21.75 5.98 -5.92
N ASP A 262 20.50 6.36 -5.69
CA ASP A 262 19.44 6.46 -6.70
C ASP A 262 19.32 7.86 -7.31
N ILE A 263 20.40 8.65 -7.28
CA ILE A 263 20.49 10.00 -7.86
C ILE A 263 20.07 10.06 -9.35
N ASP A 264 20.30 8.97 -10.09
CA ASP A 264 19.87 8.85 -11.49
C ASP A 264 18.34 8.96 -11.64
N LEU A 265 17.56 8.49 -10.67
CA LEU A 265 16.10 8.64 -10.69
C LEU A 265 15.69 10.11 -10.51
N ILE A 266 16.36 10.85 -9.62
CA ILE A 266 16.13 12.29 -9.43
C ILE A 266 16.40 13.04 -10.73
N ARG A 267 17.53 12.73 -11.39
CA ARG A 267 17.85 13.30 -12.70
C ARG A 267 16.78 12.95 -13.75
N ASP A 268 16.39 11.68 -13.86
CA ASP A 268 15.38 11.23 -14.83
C ASP A 268 14.02 11.91 -14.62
N LEU A 269 13.62 12.17 -13.37
CA LEU A 269 12.41 12.92 -13.03
C LEU A 269 12.49 14.38 -13.51
N LEU A 270 13.60 15.06 -13.21
CA LEU A 270 13.83 16.45 -13.59
C LEU A 270 13.92 16.63 -15.11
N GLU A 271 14.63 15.74 -15.80
CA GLU A 271 14.71 15.71 -17.27
C GLU A 271 13.33 15.56 -17.94
N ARG A 272 12.37 14.94 -17.24
CA ARG A 272 10.99 14.77 -17.70
C ARG A 272 10.05 15.88 -17.24
N GLY A 273 10.58 16.94 -16.64
CA GLY A 273 9.81 18.12 -16.24
C GLY A 273 9.15 18.02 -14.88
N ALA A 274 9.70 17.22 -13.95
CA ALA A 274 9.32 17.34 -12.54
C ALA A 274 9.56 18.78 -12.06
N ASN A 275 8.58 19.37 -11.36
CA ASN A 275 8.72 20.72 -10.83
C ASN A 275 9.64 20.75 -9.60
N PRO A 276 10.84 21.34 -9.67
CA PRO A 276 11.77 21.40 -8.52
C PRO A 276 11.31 22.39 -7.44
N ASN A 277 10.30 23.21 -7.74
CA ASN A 277 9.74 24.22 -6.84
C ASN A 277 8.36 23.82 -6.29
N VAL A 278 8.00 22.53 -6.35
CA VAL A 278 6.75 22.07 -5.75
C VAL A 278 6.73 22.37 -4.24
N LEU A 279 5.54 22.73 -3.76
CA LEU A 279 5.25 22.98 -2.36
C LEU A 279 4.16 22.00 -1.95
N GLY A 280 4.49 21.05 -1.08
CA GLY A 280 3.50 20.19 -0.46
C GLY A 280 2.81 20.85 0.74
N ASP A 281 1.91 20.12 1.38
CA ASP A 281 1.07 20.62 2.47
C ASP A 281 1.90 21.18 3.65
N GLY A 282 1.36 22.18 4.33
CA GLY A 282 1.97 22.79 5.52
C GLY A 282 3.26 23.59 5.29
N HIS A 283 3.66 23.78 4.02
CA HIS A 283 4.88 24.47 3.61
C HIS A 283 6.19 23.81 4.10
N THR A 284 6.17 22.53 4.45
CA THR A 284 7.37 21.80 4.91
C THR A 284 8.03 20.98 3.80
N LEU A 285 7.29 20.68 2.74
CA LEU A 285 7.72 19.82 1.63
C LEU A 285 8.11 20.67 0.42
N ASN A 286 9.40 20.98 0.30
CA ASN A 286 10.01 21.58 -0.89
C ASN A 286 11.23 20.74 -1.28
N PRO A 287 11.43 20.35 -2.56
CA PRO A 287 12.48 19.43 -2.95
C PRO A 287 13.88 19.88 -2.50
N LEU A 288 14.20 21.17 -2.67
CA LEU A 288 15.53 21.68 -2.35
C LEU A 288 15.76 21.73 -0.84
N LEU A 289 14.76 22.14 -0.07
CA LEU A 289 14.84 22.11 1.39
C LEU A 289 14.93 20.67 1.93
N LEU A 290 14.18 19.72 1.36
CA LEU A 290 14.28 18.31 1.74
C LEU A 290 15.66 17.73 1.42
N SER A 291 16.25 18.07 0.27
CA SER A 291 17.61 17.61 -0.06
C SER A 291 18.66 18.08 0.96
N TYR A 292 18.43 19.25 1.58
CA TYR A 292 19.24 19.72 2.70
C TYR A 292 18.93 18.95 4.00
N ASP A 293 17.65 18.77 4.33
CA ASP A 293 17.21 18.06 5.54
C ASP A 293 17.70 16.60 5.58
N PHE A 294 17.86 15.95 4.42
CA PHE A 294 18.38 14.58 4.28
C PHE A 294 19.88 14.51 3.94
N ASP A 295 20.61 15.62 3.98
CA ASP A 295 22.04 15.68 3.62
C ASP A 295 22.36 15.12 2.20
N TRP A 296 21.40 15.22 1.27
CA TRP A 296 21.55 14.75 -0.12
C TRP A 296 22.00 15.89 -1.04
N PHE A 297 23.23 16.36 -0.83
CA PHE A 297 23.81 17.52 -1.54
C PHE A 297 23.78 17.37 -3.07
N GLU A 298 24.01 16.17 -3.59
CA GLU A 298 23.97 15.88 -5.03
C GLU A 298 22.56 16.13 -5.61
N ALA A 299 21.51 15.72 -4.91
CA ALA A 299 20.14 16.02 -5.32
C ALA A 299 19.88 17.53 -5.28
N GLY A 300 20.36 18.23 -4.24
CA GLY A 300 20.27 19.70 -4.16
C GLY A 300 20.95 20.42 -5.33
N GLN A 301 22.14 19.95 -5.74
CA GLN A 301 22.84 20.47 -6.92
C GLN A 301 22.05 20.25 -8.22
N LEU A 302 21.45 19.06 -8.40
CA LEU A 302 20.58 18.80 -9.55
C LEU A 302 19.35 19.71 -9.52
N LEU A 303 18.68 19.83 -8.39
CA LEU A 303 17.50 20.69 -8.26
C LEU A 303 17.81 22.14 -8.66
N LEU A 304 18.94 22.71 -8.19
CA LEU A 304 19.40 24.04 -8.59
C LEU A 304 19.70 24.12 -10.09
N LEU A 305 20.37 23.10 -10.65
CA LEU A 305 20.65 23.03 -12.09
C LEU A 305 19.36 23.05 -12.94
N TYR A 306 18.29 22.42 -12.43
CA TYR A 306 16.99 22.34 -13.08
C TYR A 306 16.01 23.46 -12.66
N GLY A 307 16.48 24.50 -11.99
CA GLY A 307 15.71 25.73 -11.74
C GLY A 307 15.01 25.82 -10.37
N ALA A 308 15.49 25.09 -9.36
CA ALA A 308 15.02 25.30 -7.99
C ALA A 308 15.37 26.71 -7.49
N GLU A 309 14.41 27.36 -6.84
CA GLU A 309 14.51 28.74 -6.36
C GLU A 309 14.91 28.81 -4.89
N MET A 310 15.99 29.54 -4.60
CA MET A 310 16.47 29.73 -3.22
C MET A 310 15.59 30.66 -2.39
N ASP A 311 14.90 31.63 -3.00
CA ASP A 311 14.06 32.60 -2.29
C ASP A 311 12.94 31.92 -1.50
N THR A 312 12.36 30.87 -2.09
CA THR A 312 11.32 30.06 -1.43
C THR A 312 11.92 29.31 -0.25
N VAL A 313 13.07 28.64 -0.44
CA VAL A 313 13.78 27.93 0.64
C VAL A 313 14.14 28.87 1.79
N GLN A 314 14.64 30.06 1.49
CA GLN A 314 14.99 31.06 2.51
C GLN A 314 13.77 31.45 3.35
N LYS A 315 12.63 31.77 2.71
CA LYS A 315 11.38 32.09 3.42
C LYS A 315 10.88 30.92 4.27
N LEU A 316 11.05 29.69 3.80
CA LEU A 316 10.68 28.50 4.56
C LEU A 316 11.59 28.29 5.77
N LEU A 317 12.90 28.51 5.64
CA LEU A 317 13.86 28.46 6.75
C LEU A 317 13.60 29.56 7.79
N GLU A 318 13.32 30.79 7.36
CA GLU A 318 12.94 31.89 8.25
C GLU A 318 11.66 31.56 9.02
N LYS A 319 10.64 31.04 8.33
CA LYS A 319 9.41 30.56 8.97
C LYS A 319 9.68 29.43 9.95
N ARG A 320 10.50 28.43 9.57
CA ARG A 320 10.92 27.34 10.47
C ARG A 320 11.54 27.92 11.72
N ASN A 321 12.54 28.79 11.60
CA ASN A 321 13.25 29.46 12.70
C ASN A 321 12.38 30.33 13.63
N ASN A 322 11.23 30.80 13.15
CA ASN A 322 10.30 31.62 13.93
C ASN A 322 9.12 30.83 14.54
N ARG A 323 8.97 29.54 14.24
CA ARG A 323 7.94 28.69 14.86
C ARG A 323 8.22 28.45 16.35
N HIS A 324 7.21 28.62 17.20
CA HIS A 324 7.27 28.23 18.60
C HIS A 324 6.15 27.27 18.96
N ILE A 325 6.49 26.28 19.79
CA ILE A 325 5.56 25.30 20.33
C ILE A 325 4.71 25.98 21.40
N ILE A 326 3.39 25.96 21.25
CA ILE A 326 2.47 26.49 22.26
C ILE A 326 1.93 25.37 23.14
N THR A 327 1.63 24.20 22.57
CA THR A 327 0.98 23.11 23.28
C THR A 327 1.61 21.75 22.97
N LEU A 328 1.77 20.91 23.97
CA LEU A 328 1.97 19.47 23.82
C LEU A 328 0.63 18.76 24.05
N LYS A 329 0.11 18.06 23.05
CA LYS A 329 -1.09 17.22 23.16
C LYS A 329 -0.69 15.77 23.41
N ALA A 330 -1.20 15.16 24.47
CA ALA A 330 -1.12 13.72 24.67
C ALA A 330 -2.49 13.08 24.38
N THR A 331 -2.49 11.98 23.64
CA THR A 331 -3.68 11.20 23.33
C THR A 331 -3.45 9.74 23.68
N VAL A 332 -4.32 9.14 24.48
CA VAL A 332 -4.30 7.71 24.81
C VAL A 332 -5.47 7.05 24.12
N THR A 333 -5.22 6.00 23.34
CA THR A 333 -6.27 5.17 22.73
C THR A 333 -6.17 3.75 23.22
N THR A 334 -7.29 3.17 23.63
CA THR A 334 -7.40 1.79 24.08
C THR A 334 -8.38 1.05 23.19
N TRP A 335 -7.92 -0.03 22.58
CA TRP A 335 -8.74 -0.95 21.79
C TRP A 335 -8.98 -2.25 22.55
N PHE A 336 -10.23 -2.68 22.61
CA PHE A 336 -10.62 -3.93 23.26
C PHE A 336 -10.92 -5.03 22.24
N PRO A 337 -10.54 -6.29 22.53
CA PRO A 337 -11.02 -7.43 21.76
C PRO A 337 -12.56 -7.49 21.71
N SER A 338 -13.11 -8.07 20.65
CA SER A 338 -14.56 -8.20 20.48
C SER A 338 -15.21 -8.87 21.70
N GLY A 339 -16.06 -8.12 22.42
CA GLY A 339 -16.77 -8.59 23.61
C GLY A 339 -16.09 -8.29 24.95
N ALA A 340 -14.88 -7.73 24.96
CA ALA A 340 -14.11 -7.38 26.16
C ALA A 340 -14.34 -5.95 26.68
N GLY A 341 -14.89 -5.07 25.84
CA GLY A 341 -15.09 -3.66 26.18
C GLY A 341 -15.48 -2.81 24.98
N LYS A 342 -15.58 -1.50 25.18
CA LYS A 342 -15.70 -0.51 24.10
C LYS A 342 -14.40 0.25 23.98
N ASP A 343 -13.94 0.43 22.75
CA ASP A 343 -12.78 1.27 22.46
C ASP A 343 -12.96 2.68 23.04
N HIS A 344 -11.86 3.25 23.52
CA HIS A 344 -11.87 4.52 24.20
C HIS A 344 -10.65 5.36 23.82
N THR A 345 -10.84 6.68 23.71
CA THR A 345 -9.77 7.64 23.43
C THR A 345 -9.88 8.83 24.36
N THR A 346 -8.80 9.11 25.09
CA THR A 346 -8.63 10.29 25.95
C THR A 346 -7.60 11.23 25.32
N SER A 347 -7.79 12.54 25.41
CA SER A 347 -6.77 13.51 24.96
C SER A 347 -6.66 14.67 25.95
N LYS A 348 -5.44 15.16 26.17
CA LYS A 348 -5.14 16.30 27.03
C LYS A 348 -4.08 17.20 26.41
N ASN A 349 -4.33 18.50 26.44
CA ASN A 349 -3.39 19.53 26.01
C ASN A 349 -2.62 20.06 27.21
N PHE A 350 -1.31 20.21 27.06
CA PHE A 350 -0.39 20.76 28.03
C PHE A 350 0.27 22.00 27.43
N PRO A 351 -0.11 23.22 27.86
CA PRO A 351 0.53 24.44 27.39
C PRO A 351 2.02 24.43 27.75
N ILE A 352 2.90 24.64 26.77
CA ILE A 352 4.36 24.66 26.98
C ILE A 352 4.78 25.73 27.99
N ALA A 353 4.06 26.86 28.03
CA ALA A 353 4.29 27.92 29.01
C ALA A 353 4.15 27.46 30.48
N GLU A 354 3.48 26.31 30.72
CA GLU A 354 3.27 25.73 32.05
C GLU A 354 4.17 24.50 32.33
N ILE A 355 5.03 24.13 31.37
CA ILE A 355 5.96 23.01 31.47
C ILE A 355 7.36 23.56 31.75
N GLU A 356 8.03 22.98 32.74
CA GLU A 356 9.41 23.26 33.10
C GLU A 356 10.27 21.99 32.95
N ASN A 357 11.60 22.13 32.88
CA ASN A 357 12.49 20.98 32.86
C ASN A 357 12.29 20.13 34.13
N GLY A 358 12.13 18.82 33.97
CA GLY A 358 11.82 17.88 35.05
C GLY A 358 10.33 17.74 35.36
N LYS A 359 9.42 18.41 34.63
CA LYS A 359 7.97 18.28 34.86
C LYS A 359 7.49 16.86 34.56
N HIS A 360 6.69 16.31 35.47
CA HIS A 360 5.97 15.05 35.26
C HIS A 360 4.53 15.35 34.81
N LEU A 361 4.13 14.77 33.69
CA LEU A 361 2.78 14.82 33.14
C LEU A 361 2.17 13.43 33.24
N SER A 362 0.85 13.35 33.42
CA SER A 362 0.12 12.08 33.43
C SER A 362 -1.16 12.16 32.60
N LEU A 363 -1.43 11.06 31.91
CA LEU A 363 -2.69 10.82 31.21
C LEU A 363 -2.98 9.32 31.24
N ASP A 364 -4.11 8.95 31.84
CA ASP A 364 -4.49 7.56 32.11
C ASP A 364 -3.35 6.78 32.80
N TYR A 365 -2.89 5.68 32.18
CA TYR A 365 -1.81 4.83 32.70
C TYR A 365 -0.41 5.28 32.29
N PHE A 366 -0.28 6.40 31.57
CA PHE A 366 1.00 6.91 31.06
C PHE A 366 1.53 8.06 31.91
N HIS A 367 2.81 7.98 32.26
CA HIS A 367 3.58 8.98 32.97
C HIS A 367 4.71 9.48 32.06
N ILE A 368 4.74 10.78 31.80
CA ILE A 368 5.67 11.42 30.87
C ILE A 368 6.57 12.33 31.70
N THR A 369 7.89 12.16 31.58
CA THR A 369 8.87 13.03 32.24
C THR A 369 9.53 13.91 31.19
N ILE A 370 9.35 15.22 31.32
CA ILE A 370 9.99 16.19 30.43
C ILE A 370 11.41 16.42 30.93
N GLN A 371 12.39 16.12 30.10
CA GLN A 371 13.81 16.31 30.40
C GLN A 371 14.26 17.70 29.98
N THR A 372 13.92 18.09 28.75
CA THR A 372 14.26 19.39 28.17
C THR A 372 13.01 20.01 27.56
N VAL A 373 12.74 21.28 27.85
CA VAL A 373 11.71 22.06 27.16
C VAL A 373 12.25 23.46 26.83
N SER A 374 12.01 23.87 25.59
CA SER A 374 12.23 25.22 25.10
C SER A 374 11.08 25.62 24.18
N GLY A 375 11.07 26.87 23.72
CA GLY A 375 10.07 27.33 22.77
C GLY A 375 10.04 26.56 21.44
N ARG A 376 11.03 25.71 21.13
CA ARG A 376 11.15 24.98 19.86
C ARG A 376 11.50 23.52 20.02
N HIS A 377 11.66 23.04 21.23
CA HIS A 377 12.17 21.69 21.46
C HIS A 377 11.60 21.16 22.75
N ILE A 378 11.08 19.94 22.72
CA ILE A 378 10.69 19.21 23.91
C ILE A 378 11.20 17.78 23.82
N GLU A 379 11.87 17.34 24.86
CA GLU A 379 12.47 16.02 24.99
C GLU A 379 12.05 15.41 26.32
N GLY A 380 11.81 14.11 26.31
CA GLY A 380 11.45 13.41 27.53
C GLY A 380 11.37 11.91 27.36
N THR A 381 10.89 11.24 28.39
CA THR A 381 10.63 9.80 28.42
C THR A 381 9.21 9.52 28.86
N ALA A 382 8.63 8.43 28.34
CA ALA A 382 7.31 7.97 28.73
C ALA A 382 7.41 6.60 29.40
N PHE A 383 6.57 6.39 30.41
CA PHE A 383 6.43 5.12 31.11
C PHE A 383 4.96 4.78 31.21
N TRP A 384 4.64 3.49 31.07
CA TRP A 384 3.34 2.97 31.43
C TRP A 384 3.41 2.36 32.83
N GLN A 385 2.41 2.61 33.67
CA GLN A 385 2.32 2.04 35.00
C GLN A 385 0.90 1.54 35.28
N ASP A 386 0.80 0.28 35.73
CA ASP A 386 -0.46 -0.31 36.17
C ASP A 386 -0.93 0.36 37.48
N GLN A 387 -2.15 0.90 37.49
CA GLN A 387 -2.76 1.48 38.70
C GLN A 387 -3.55 0.44 39.53
N ASP A 388 -3.85 -0.74 38.96
CA ASP A 388 -4.74 -1.74 39.58
C ASP A 388 -4.00 -2.82 40.39
N SER A 389 -2.70 -2.69 40.65
CA SER A 389 -1.96 -3.62 41.50
C SER A 389 -2.28 -3.43 42.99
N ASN A 390 -3.51 -3.75 43.42
CA ASN A 390 -3.87 -3.98 44.82
C ASN A 390 -3.27 -5.29 45.38
N ALA A 391 -2.10 -5.72 44.88
CA ALA A 391 -1.40 -6.89 45.36
C ALA A 391 -0.44 -6.48 46.50
N PRO A 392 -0.61 -6.98 47.73
CA PRO A 392 0.16 -6.52 48.89
C PRO A 392 1.67 -6.87 48.87
N TYR A 393 2.20 -7.43 47.78
CA TYR A 393 3.58 -7.94 47.72
C TYR A 393 4.34 -7.78 46.38
N ASN A 394 3.80 -7.11 45.35
CA ASN A 394 4.56 -6.86 44.11
C ASN A 394 4.60 -5.37 43.79
N ALA A 395 5.78 -4.85 43.45
CA ALA A 395 5.94 -3.48 42.96
C ALA A 395 5.08 -3.26 41.69
N PRO A 396 4.51 -2.06 41.49
CA PRO A 396 3.69 -1.78 40.31
C PRO A 396 4.49 -2.05 39.03
N LEU A 397 3.91 -2.84 38.12
CA LEU A 397 4.49 -3.13 36.82
C LEU A 397 4.65 -1.81 36.06
N THR A 398 5.91 -1.45 35.81
CA THR A 398 6.29 -0.23 35.09
C THR A 398 7.04 -0.65 33.84
N PHE A 399 6.59 -0.17 32.69
CA PHE A 399 7.24 -0.43 31.40
C PHE A 399 7.79 0.88 30.83
N ASP A 400 9.06 0.87 30.45
CA ASP A 400 9.69 1.97 29.72
C ASP A 400 9.16 1.99 28.28
N CYS A 401 8.53 3.09 27.90
CA CYS A 401 7.98 3.30 26.57
C CYS A 401 8.97 3.98 25.61
N GLY A 402 10.16 4.34 26.09
CA GLY A 402 11.21 5.00 25.33
C GLY A 402 11.23 6.53 25.48
N GLY A 403 12.32 7.10 24.97
CA GLY A 403 12.50 8.55 24.86
C GLY A 403 11.83 9.13 23.62
N PHE A 404 11.54 10.42 23.66
CA PHE A 404 11.04 11.19 22.52
C PHE A 404 11.71 12.54 22.43
N ILE A 405 11.86 13.02 21.20
CA ILE A 405 12.31 14.37 20.88
C ILE A 405 11.31 14.93 19.88
N LEU A 406 10.59 15.99 20.27
CA LEU A 406 9.67 16.70 19.40
C LEU A 406 10.19 18.12 19.16
N SER A 407 10.25 18.50 17.89
CA SER A 407 10.68 19.81 17.42
C SER A 407 9.91 20.15 16.13
N PRO A 408 9.54 21.42 15.89
CA PRO A 408 8.95 21.84 14.63
C PRO A 408 9.92 21.72 13.44
N ASP A 409 11.20 21.41 13.70
CA ASP A 409 12.26 21.29 12.68
C ASP A 409 12.65 19.85 12.35
N ASN A 410 12.01 18.83 12.95
CA ASN A 410 12.41 17.43 12.76
C ASN A 410 11.81 16.84 11.45
N PRO A 411 12.64 16.46 10.45
CA PRO A 411 12.16 15.99 9.15
C PRO A 411 11.69 14.52 9.14
N GLU A 412 12.17 13.68 10.06
CA GLU A 412 11.82 12.24 10.10
C GLU A 412 10.39 11.97 10.56
N TYR A 413 9.80 12.92 11.31
CA TYR A 413 8.48 12.79 11.92
C TYR A 413 7.53 13.82 11.31
N ASN A 414 7.25 13.68 10.02
CA ASN A 414 6.17 14.43 9.37
C ASN A 414 4.76 14.06 9.91
N THR A 415 4.71 13.26 10.96
CA THR A 415 3.65 13.29 11.97
C THR A 415 4.32 13.58 13.30
N ASN A 416 4.04 14.75 13.90
CA ASN A 416 4.57 15.22 15.19
C ASN A 416 4.27 14.29 16.39
N SER A 417 3.89 13.03 16.16
CA SER A 417 3.42 12.03 17.12
C SER A 417 4.47 10.96 17.42
N LEU A 418 4.90 10.83 18.67
CA LEU A 418 5.39 9.53 19.16
C LEU A 418 4.18 8.62 19.37
N ASN A 419 4.04 7.54 18.61
CA ASN A 419 2.99 6.54 18.82
C ASN A 419 3.60 5.28 19.45
N VAL A 420 3.48 5.15 20.77
CA VAL A 420 3.84 3.90 21.46
C VAL A 420 2.59 3.04 21.52
N SER A 421 2.66 1.80 21.06
CA SER A 421 1.57 0.80 21.22
C SER A 421 2.05 -0.34 22.10
N TYR A 422 1.22 -0.76 23.06
CA TYR A 422 1.48 -1.88 23.95
C TYR A 422 0.33 -2.88 23.89
N GLU A 423 0.65 -4.17 23.90
CA GLU A 423 -0.35 -5.24 23.92
C GLU A 423 -0.51 -5.79 25.34
N THR A 424 -1.65 -5.51 25.95
CA THR A 424 -2.17 -6.25 27.11
C THR A 424 -3.37 -7.10 26.66
N TYR A 425 -4.30 -7.45 27.56
CA TYR A 425 -5.62 -7.95 27.15
C TYR A 425 -6.37 -6.94 26.25
N SER A 426 -6.01 -5.65 26.31
CA SER A 426 -6.36 -4.59 25.36
C SER A 426 -5.10 -4.00 24.71
N LYS A 427 -5.22 -3.46 23.49
CA LYS A 427 -4.15 -2.70 22.85
C LYS A 427 -4.23 -1.25 23.34
N LEU A 428 -3.17 -0.73 23.95
CA LEU A 428 -3.08 0.68 24.37
C LEU A 428 -2.09 1.42 23.49
N SER A 429 -2.38 2.65 23.11
CA SER A 429 -1.42 3.53 22.45
C SER A 429 -1.39 4.94 23.03
N LEU A 430 -0.18 5.43 23.32
CA LEU A 430 0.11 6.83 23.63
C LEU A 430 0.60 7.54 22.36
N SER A 431 -0.03 8.64 22.02
CA SER A 431 0.37 9.58 20.98
C SER A 431 0.77 10.92 21.62
N LEU A 432 2.02 11.36 21.47
CA LEU A 432 2.49 12.68 21.93
C LEU A 432 2.71 13.60 20.75
N GLN A 433 1.91 14.67 20.65
CA GLN A 433 1.86 15.57 19.49
C GLN A 433 2.12 17.02 19.85
N LEU A 434 2.88 17.73 19.02
CA LEU A 434 2.89 19.19 19.06
C LEU A 434 1.54 19.69 18.54
N ALA A 435 0.82 20.46 19.36
CA ALA A 435 -0.42 21.14 19.01
C ALA A 435 -0.20 22.65 19.09
N ASP A 436 -0.83 23.40 18.18
CA ASP A 436 -0.74 24.86 18.10
C ASP A 436 0.71 25.37 18.01
N ILE A 437 1.19 25.62 16.79
CA ILE A 437 2.50 26.20 16.53
C ILE A 437 2.27 27.62 15.98
N SER A 438 2.82 28.64 16.63
CA SER A 438 2.72 30.02 16.15
C SER A 438 4.04 30.52 15.57
N LEU A 439 3.95 31.49 14.67
CA LEU A 439 5.10 32.30 14.28
C LEU A 439 5.30 33.38 15.35
N LYS A 440 6.51 33.50 15.87
CA LYS A 440 6.92 34.69 16.62
C LYS A 440 7.08 35.82 15.63
N GLU A 441 6.03 36.63 15.47
CA GLU A 441 6.16 37.91 14.78
C GLU A 441 7.17 38.76 15.57
N GLU A 442 8.08 39.45 14.87
CA GLU A 442 9.13 40.30 15.46
C GLU A 442 8.53 41.55 16.17
N ALA A 443 7.77 41.36 17.24
CA ALA A 443 7.27 42.42 18.10
C ALA A 443 8.25 42.77 19.24
N GLU A 444 9.47 42.20 19.26
CA GLU A 444 10.47 42.42 20.33
C GLU A 444 11.77 43.11 19.90
N LEU A 445 11.99 43.41 18.62
CA LEU A 445 13.07 44.31 18.16
C LEU A 445 12.61 45.77 18.03
N GLY A 446 11.55 46.13 18.74
CA GLY A 446 11.00 47.48 18.85
C GLY A 446 11.37 48.20 20.14
N MET A 447 12.61 48.12 20.64
CA MET A 447 13.15 49.08 21.61
C MET A 447 14.68 48.98 21.68
N THR A 448 15.39 49.72 20.81
CA THR A 448 16.61 50.54 21.07
C THR A 448 17.35 50.85 19.77
N ALA A 449 16.73 51.63 18.88
CA ALA A 449 17.44 52.43 17.87
C ALA A 449 16.61 53.67 17.46
N LEU A 450 15.96 54.31 18.44
CA LEU A 450 15.34 55.63 18.29
C LEU A 450 15.46 56.38 19.63
N ILE A 451 16.69 56.48 20.16
CA ILE A 451 17.07 57.53 21.12
C ILE A 451 18.52 57.95 20.79
N THR A 452 18.70 58.69 19.71
CA THR A 452 19.36 60.03 19.61
C THR A 452 19.56 60.40 18.15
#